data_AF-A0A8J5SQK0-F1
#
_entry.id   AF-A0A8J5SQK0-F1
#
_cell.length_a   1.000
_cell.length_b   1.000
_cell.length_c   1.000
_cell.angle_alpha   90.00
_cell.angle_beta   90.00
_cell.angle_gamma   90.00
#
_symmetry.space_group_name_H-M   'P 1'
#
loop_
_entity.id
_entity.type
_entity.pdbx_description
1 polymer ?
#
loop_
_entity_poly.entity_id
_entity_poly.type
_entity_poly.pdbx_seq_one_letter_code
_entity_poly.pdbx_strand_id
1 'polypeptide(L)'
;MDPAPATPRWNLERPYLTGRFHQEAKVSASVQTTGSKPFSLDSYSRGSAGTVIGSYAVSVQELMVIDDLLSALVGIEGRYISIKKVRGKEGYVVFQIDSSMDLALQELTRRIFPLCEDFVLLSHFVESRSHFKNGLVNHALAAALRAFLLDYQAMVAQLEHQFRLGRLSVQGLWFFCQRMMSSLNALAVLVEKAISNNTSGSATLNLLQSQAKAMAGDSAVRSLLEKMTECASAAYLRMLERHVAVIQSVTWREECKREVALWSLEVAVLGGKQRLEGSGSA
;
A
#
# COMPACT_ATOMS: atom_id res chain seq x y z
N MET A 1 -6.47 -30.01 -0.06
CA MET A 1 -6.18 -28.60 -0.40
C MET A 1 -7.01 -27.76 0.55
N ASP A 2 -6.44 -27.38 1.68
CA ASP A 2 -7.13 -26.47 2.60
C ASP A 2 -7.41 -25.15 1.88
N PRO A 3 -8.62 -24.58 2.01
CA PRO A 3 -8.92 -23.30 1.37
C PRO A 3 -7.94 -22.25 1.91
N ALA A 4 -7.33 -21.49 0.99
CA ALA A 4 -6.44 -20.40 1.35
C ALA A 4 -7.12 -19.51 2.40
N PRO A 5 -6.40 -19.06 3.44
CA PRO A 5 -6.98 -18.26 4.52
C PRO A 5 -7.68 -17.05 3.91
N ALA A 6 -9.00 -16.99 4.07
CA ALA A 6 -9.81 -15.90 3.54
C ALA A 6 -9.72 -14.70 4.49
N THR A 7 -9.60 -13.50 3.93
CA THR A 7 -9.72 -12.29 4.74
C THR A 7 -11.16 -12.20 5.28
N PRO A 8 -11.34 -12.00 6.60
CA PRO A 8 -12.68 -11.86 7.18
C PRO A 8 -13.45 -10.71 6.53
N ARG A 9 -14.76 -10.90 6.30
CA ARG A 9 -15.63 -9.90 5.66
C ARG A 9 -15.64 -8.55 6.38
N TRP A 10 -15.56 -8.55 7.72
CA TRP A 10 -15.50 -7.32 8.51
C TRP A 10 -14.30 -6.43 8.18
N ASN A 11 -13.22 -6.97 7.62
CA ASN A 11 -12.03 -6.21 7.23
C ASN A 11 -12.22 -5.51 5.86
N LEU A 12 -13.16 -5.99 5.04
CA LEU A 12 -13.50 -5.42 3.72
C LEU A 12 -14.66 -4.42 3.79
N GLU A 13 -15.56 -4.62 4.75
CA GLU A 13 -16.82 -3.88 4.83
C GLU A 13 -16.71 -2.57 5.63
N ARG A 14 -15.64 -2.37 6.41
CA ARG A 14 -15.50 -1.21 7.31
C ARG A 14 -14.95 0.02 6.57
N PRO A 15 -15.76 1.07 6.36
CA PRO A 15 -15.34 2.20 5.55
C PRO A 15 -14.14 2.96 6.11
N TYR A 16 -13.96 2.98 7.43
CA TYR A 16 -12.82 3.61 8.11
C TYR A 16 -11.51 2.81 8.02
N LEU A 17 -11.56 1.53 7.67
CA LEU A 17 -10.38 0.68 7.48
C LEU A 17 -9.95 0.55 6.02
N THR A 18 -10.81 0.98 5.09
CA THR A 18 -10.58 0.85 3.65
C THR A 18 -10.46 2.21 2.95
N GLY A 19 -10.31 3.30 3.72
CA GLY A 19 -10.42 4.68 3.21
C GLY A 19 -11.73 4.98 2.48
N ARG A 20 -12.81 4.22 2.73
CA ARG A 20 -14.14 4.34 2.09
C ARG A 20 -15.10 5.31 2.76
N PHE A 21 -14.63 6.05 3.76
CA PHE A 21 -15.45 7.03 4.48
C PHE A 21 -15.69 8.36 3.74
N HIS A 22 -14.92 8.67 2.69
CA HIS A 22 -15.13 9.90 1.91
C HIS A 22 -16.39 9.85 1.04
N GLN A 23 -17.03 11.01 0.89
CA GLN A 23 -18.25 11.18 0.11
C GLN A 23 -18.00 10.93 -1.39
N GLU A 24 -18.83 10.12 -2.03
CA GLU A 24 -18.79 9.95 -3.48
C GLU A 24 -19.29 11.22 -4.18
N ALA A 25 -18.53 11.71 -5.17
CA ALA A 25 -19.02 12.78 -6.02
C ALA A 25 -20.25 12.30 -6.81
N LYS A 26 -21.43 12.82 -6.45
CA LYS A 26 -22.66 12.59 -7.20
C LYS A 26 -22.57 13.40 -8.50
N VAL A 27 -22.21 12.75 -9.61
CA VAL A 27 -22.43 13.34 -10.94
C VAL A 27 -23.93 13.54 -11.07
N SER A 28 -24.35 14.80 -11.24
CA SER A 28 -25.75 15.20 -11.41
C SER A 28 -26.33 14.56 -12.67
N ALA A 29 -26.83 13.33 -12.56
CA ALA A 29 -27.71 12.73 -13.53
C ALA A 29 -29.15 13.04 -13.12
N SER A 30 -29.76 13.97 -13.83
CA SER A 30 -31.18 14.26 -13.77
C SER A 30 -31.97 13.05 -14.30
N VAL A 31 -32.60 12.27 -13.42
CA VAL A 31 -33.81 11.50 -13.75
C VAL A 31 -34.68 11.42 -12.50
N GLN A 32 -35.86 12.03 -12.58
CA GLN A 32 -36.97 11.84 -11.65
C GLN A 32 -37.36 10.35 -11.62
N THR A 33 -37.58 9.77 -10.45
CA THR A 33 -38.74 8.89 -10.22
C THR A 33 -38.97 8.71 -8.72
N THR A 34 -40.23 8.47 -8.43
CA THR A 34 -40.99 8.57 -7.20
C THR A 34 -40.72 7.46 -6.18
N GLY A 35 -40.71 7.83 -4.89
CA GLY A 35 -41.37 7.06 -3.82
C GLY A 35 -40.67 5.82 -3.28
N SER A 36 -39.96 5.98 -2.15
CA SER A 36 -40.15 5.23 -0.88
C SER A 36 -38.88 5.31 -0.04
N LYS A 37 -38.99 5.95 1.14
CA LYS A 37 -37.93 6.01 2.14
C LYS A 37 -37.72 4.62 2.75
N PRO A 38 -36.46 4.24 3.01
CA PRO A 38 -36.14 3.75 4.35
C PRO A 38 -34.89 4.43 4.92
N PHE A 39 -35.04 4.92 6.16
CA PHE A 39 -34.02 5.15 7.18
C PHE A 39 -32.60 5.55 6.71
N SER A 40 -32.36 6.86 6.61
CA SER A 40 -31.01 7.42 6.72
C SER A 40 -30.52 7.25 8.16
N LEU A 41 -29.49 6.42 8.31
CA LEU A 41 -28.59 6.47 9.46
C LEU A 41 -27.83 7.81 9.38
N ASP A 42 -27.93 8.62 10.43
CA ASP A 42 -27.29 9.92 10.55
C ASP A 42 -25.78 9.85 10.31
N SER A 43 -25.33 10.18 9.09
CA SER A 43 -23.94 10.53 8.83
C SER A 43 -23.72 11.96 9.29
N TYR A 44 -23.36 12.09 10.57
CA TYR A 44 -22.56 13.15 11.17
C TYR A 44 -22.55 14.50 10.42
N SER A 45 -23.69 15.19 10.44
CA SER A 45 -23.67 16.64 10.47
C SER A 45 -23.00 17.09 11.77
N ARG A 46 -21.70 17.38 11.73
CA ARG A 46 -20.98 18.10 12.79
C ARG A 46 -19.64 18.63 12.22
N GLY A 47 -19.50 19.89 11.81
CA GLY A 47 -20.41 21.00 11.96
C GLY A 47 -20.00 22.25 11.18
N SER A 48 -20.87 23.24 11.32
CA SER A 48 -20.80 24.61 10.81
C SER A 48 -21.41 24.86 9.42
N ALA A 49 -22.74 25.04 9.43
CA ALA A 49 -23.33 26.17 8.71
C ALA A 49 -22.84 27.50 9.34
N GLY A 50 -21.55 27.79 9.31
CA GLY A 50 -20.98 28.93 10.02
C GLY A 50 -19.74 29.48 9.35
N THR A 51 -19.86 30.76 9.01
CA THR A 51 -18.81 31.73 8.66
C THR A 51 -17.88 31.28 7.54
N VAL A 52 -18.14 31.81 6.33
CA VAL A 52 -17.26 31.67 5.17
C VAL A 52 -15.83 32.06 5.54
N ILE A 53 -14.84 31.26 5.12
CA ILE A 53 -13.43 31.52 5.45
C ILE A 53 -13.00 32.92 5.01
N GLY A 54 -13.55 33.42 3.90
CA GLY A 54 -13.32 34.77 3.39
C GLY A 54 -13.71 35.91 4.32
N SER A 55 -14.51 35.67 5.36
CA SER A 55 -14.91 36.71 6.32
C SER A 55 -13.89 36.96 7.43
N TYR A 56 -12.86 36.12 7.54
CA TYR A 56 -11.77 36.30 8.50
C TYR A 56 -10.61 37.11 7.88
N ALA A 57 -9.79 37.72 8.75
CA ALA A 57 -8.53 38.33 8.30
C ALA A 57 -7.57 37.27 7.72
N VAL A 58 -6.75 37.65 6.73
CA VAL A 58 -5.85 36.72 6.01
C VAL A 58 -4.96 35.90 6.95
N SER A 59 -4.46 36.50 8.04
CA SER A 59 -3.66 35.79 9.04
C SER A 59 -4.43 34.68 9.76
N VAL A 60 -5.72 34.87 10.01
CA VAL A 60 -6.59 33.85 10.60
C VAL A 60 -6.95 32.79 9.57
N GLN A 61 -7.23 33.19 8.33
CA GLN A 61 -7.44 32.26 7.22
C GLN A 61 -6.24 31.33 7.05
N GLU A 62 -5.02 31.86 7.10
CA GLU A 62 -3.79 31.08 6.99
C GLU A 62 -3.72 29.97 8.06
N LEU A 63 -3.98 30.31 9.33
CA LEU A 63 -3.97 29.33 10.42
C LEU A 63 -5.04 28.24 10.25
N MET A 64 -6.26 28.62 9.85
CA MET A 64 -7.36 27.66 9.63
C MET A 64 -7.05 26.72 8.48
N VAL A 65 -6.42 27.22 7.41
CA VAL A 65 -6.06 26.43 6.23
C VAL A 65 -4.90 25.49 6.53
N ILE A 66 -3.92 25.90 7.34
CA ILE A 66 -2.83 25.01 7.77
C ILE A 66 -3.37 23.82 8.55
N ASP A 67 -4.29 24.04 9.49
CA ASP A 67 -4.92 22.97 10.29
C ASP A 67 -5.66 21.95 9.40
N ASP A 68 -6.45 22.46 8.45
CA ASP A 68 -7.15 21.62 7.47
C ASP A 68 -6.19 20.93 6.49
N LEU A 69 -5.10 21.58 6.08
CA LEU A 69 -4.07 21.00 5.23
C LEU A 69 -3.33 19.86 5.92
N LEU A 70 -2.96 20.03 7.20
CA LEU A 70 -2.34 18.98 8.00
C LEU A 70 -3.27 17.77 8.12
N SER A 71 -4.58 18.01 8.29
CA SER A 71 -5.59 16.96 8.26
C SER A 71 -5.68 16.27 6.88
N ALA A 72 -5.69 17.06 5.80
CA ALA A 72 -5.74 16.56 4.42
C ALA A 72 -4.50 15.74 4.02
N LEU A 73 -3.32 16.09 4.53
CA LEU A 73 -2.06 15.34 4.31
C LEU A 73 -2.14 13.91 4.86
N VAL A 74 -2.93 13.67 5.92
CA VAL A 74 -3.17 12.33 6.47
C VAL A 74 -4.41 11.67 5.83
N GLY A 75 -5.00 12.29 4.81
CA GLY A 75 -6.21 11.80 4.13
C GLY A 75 -7.48 11.98 4.97
N ILE A 76 -7.50 12.89 5.93
CA ILE A 76 -8.68 13.22 6.73
C ILE A 76 -9.33 14.47 6.14
N GLU A 77 -10.65 14.47 6.08
CA GLU A 77 -11.41 15.61 5.57
C GLU A 77 -11.41 16.76 6.59
N GLY A 78 -11.12 17.97 6.12
CA GLY A 78 -11.07 19.19 6.94
C GLY A 78 -12.42 19.92 6.98
N ARG A 79 -12.45 21.12 7.56
CA ARG A 79 -13.67 21.95 7.62
C ARG A 79 -13.95 22.72 6.33
N TYR A 80 -12.88 23.19 5.69
CA TYR A 80 -12.85 24.01 4.47
C TYR A 80 -12.22 23.26 3.28
N ILE A 81 -11.48 22.18 3.55
CA ILE A 81 -10.94 21.27 2.53
C ILE A 81 -11.75 19.97 2.53
N SER A 82 -12.48 19.76 1.44
CA SER A 82 -13.29 18.56 1.22
C SER A 82 -12.59 17.56 0.28
N ILE A 83 -12.82 16.27 0.51
CA ILE A 83 -12.20 15.18 -0.24
C ILE A 83 -13.29 14.43 -0.99
N LYS A 84 -13.33 14.60 -2.32
CA LYS A 84 -14.34 13.98 -3.18
C LYS A 84 -13.76 12.79 -3.93
N LYS A 85 -14.43 11.65 -3.87
CA LYS A 85 -14.04 10.47 -4.65
C LYS A 85 -14.48 10.57 -6.09
N VAL A 86 -13.58 10.20 -7.01
CA VAL A 86 -13.90 10.09 -8.43
C VAL A 86 -14.58 8.74 -8.68
N ARG A 87 -15.84 8.79 -9.13
CA ARG A 87 -16.57 7.57 -9.49
C ARG A 87 -15.88 6.84 -10.64
N GLY A 88 -15.67 5.53 -10.48
CA GLY A 88 -15.14 4.65 -11.53
C GLY A 88 -13.63 4.35 -11.45
N LYS A 89 -12.87 5.03 -10.59
CA LYS A 89 -11.48 4.64 -10.28
C LYS A 89 -11.28 4.52 -8.77
N GLU A 90 -11.20 3.28 -8.26
CA GLU A 90 -10.91 3.01 -6.85
C GLU A 90 -9.55 3.63 -6.47
N GLY A 91 -9.53 4.41 -5.38
CA GLY A 91 -8.32 5.06 -4.88
C GLY A 91 -8.06 6.50 -5.37
N TYR A 92 -8.84 7.01 -6.33
CA TYR A 92 -8.69 8.40 -6.81
C TYR A 92 -9.62 9.35 -6.05
N VAL A 93 -9.01 10.40 -5.50
CA VAL A 93 -9.70 11.49 -4.79
C VAL A 93 -9.32 12.82 -5.42
N VAL A 94 -10.23 13.78 -5.32
CA VAL A 94 -10.03 15.18 -5.74
C VAL A 94 -10.29 16.04 -4.53
N PHE A 95 -9.31 16.87 -4.19
CA PHE A 95 -9.42 17.84 -3.11
C PHE A 95 -10.10 19.12 -3.63
N GLN A 96 -11.06 19.62 -2.86
CA GLN A 96 -11.73 20.89 -3.14
C GLN A 96 -11.61 21.82 -1.94
N ILE A 97 -11.25 23.06 -2.22
CA ILE A 97 -11.12 24.13 -1.24
C ILE A 97 -12.26 25.13 -1.37
N ASP A 98 -12.64 25.74 -0.26
CA ASP A 98 -13.62 26.83 -0.22
C ASP A 98 -13.21 27.98 -1.18
N SER A 99 -14.17 28.43 -1.98
CA SER A 99 -13.96 29.48 -3.00
C SER A 99 -13.90 30.89 -2.44
N SER A 100 -14.30 31.11 -1.18
CA SER A 100 -14.30 32.43 -0.53
C SER A 100 -12.95 32.83 0.06
N MET A 101 -11.97 31.93 0.06
CA MET A 101 -10.64 32.13 0.62
C MET A 101 -9.79 33.10 -0.21
N ASP A 102 -8.79 33.73 0.43
CA ASP A 102 -7.78 34.52 -0.27
C ASP A 102 -7.11 33.73 -1.41
N LEU A 103 -6.97 34.37 -2.57
CA LEU A 103 -6.50 33.73 -3.80
C LEU A 103 -5.05 33.22 -3.68
N ALA A 104 -4.17 33.93 -2.97
CA ALA A 104 -2.78 33.52 -2.83
C ALA A 104 -2.66 32.26 -1.98
N LEU A 105 -3.40 32.21 -0.86
CA LEU A 105 -3.47 31.01 -0.04
C LEU A 105 -4.11 29.84 -0.79
N GLN A 106 -5.08 30.12 -1.66
CA GLN A 106 -5.77 29.10 -2.45
C GLN A 106 -4.81 28.43 -3.43
N GLU A 107 -4.01 29.22 -4.13
CA GLU A 107 -3.00 28.73 -5.06
C GLU A 107 -1.89 27.93 -4.36
N LEU A 108 -1.43 28.37 -3.19
CA LEU A 108 -0.46 27.61 -2.40
C LEU A 108 -1.02 26.26 -1.93
N THR A 109 -2.27 26.25 -1.50
CA THR A 109 -2.94 25.04 -1.03
C THR A 109 -3.15 24.05 -2.17
N ARG A 110 -3.57 24.52 -3.35
CA ARG A 110 -3.72 23.69 -4.56
C ARG A 110 -2.43 22.99 -4.97
N ARG A 111 -1.28 23.62 -4.74
CA ARG A 111 0.02 23.01 -5.05
C ARG A 111 0.32 21.81 -4.15
N ILE A 112 -0.20 21.77 -2.92
CA ILE A 112 0.00 20.67 -1.96
C ILE A 112 -0.90 19.47 -2.27
N PHE A 113 -2.06 19.67 -2.89
CA PHE A 113 -3.04 18.60 -3.12
C PHE A 113 -2.54 17.35 -3.84
N PRO A 114 -1.69 17.41 -4.89
CA PRO A 114 -1.14 16.21 -5.52
C PRO A 114 -0.45 15.27 -4.51
N LEU A 115 0.21 15.81 -3.49
CA LEU A 115 0.83 15.02 -2.44
C LEU A 115 -0.21 14.27 -1.59
N CYS A 116 -1.34 14.91 -1.29
CA CYS A 116 -2.44 14.29 -0.55
C CYS A 116 -3.13 13.19 -1.38
N GLU A 117 -3.30 13.42 -2.68
CA GLU A 117 -3.87 12.45 -3.62
C GLU A 117 -3.01 11.19 -3.70
N ASP A 118 -1.69 11.36 -3.86
CA ASP A 118 -0.72 10.27 -3.88
C ASP A 118 -0.75 9.47 -2.56
N PHE A 119 -0.85 10.14 -1.41
CA PHE A 119 -0.94 9.47 -0.10
C PHE A 119 -2.19 8.58 0.02
N VAL A 120 -3.36 9.09 -0.39
CA VAL A 120 -4.62 8.35 -0.33
C VAL A 120 -4.58 7.15 -1.28
N LEU A 121 -4.02 7.32 -2.48
CA LEU A 121 -3.86 6.23 -3.45
C LEU A 121 -2.95 5.12 -2.91
N LEU A 122 -1.81 5.48 -2.32
CA LEU A 122 -0.89 4.52 -1.71
C LEU A 122 -1.53 3.78 -0.54
N SER A 123 -2.23 4.49 0.33
CA SER A 123 -2.92 3.91 1.50
C SER A 123 -3.98 2.91 1.05
N HIS A 124 -4.78 3.26 0.04
CA HIS A 124 -5.76 2.37 -0.56
C HIS A 124 -5.14 1.12 -1.19
N PHE A 125 -4.01 1.26 -1.89
CA PHE A 125 -3.29 0.12 -2.47
C PHE A 125 -2.74 -0.82 -1.40
N VAL A 126 -2.18 -0.26 -0.33
CA VAL A 126 -1.65 -1.00 0.81
C VAL A 126 -2.74 -1.86 1.46
N GLU A 127 -3.93 -1.29 1.67
CA GLU A 127 -5.09 -2.02 2.21
C GLU A 127 -5.53 -3.12 1.25
N SER A 128 -5.75 -2.77 -0.03
CA SER A 128 -6.20 -3.69 -1.07
C SER A 128 -5.25 -4.87 -1.29
N ARG A 129 -3.93 -4.62 -1.33
CA ARG A 129 -2.91 -5.66 -1.58
C ARG A 129 -2.51 -6.45 -0.35
N SER A 130 -2.99 -6.06 0.84
CA SER A 130 -2.75 -6.81 2.07
C SER A 130 -3.68 -8.01 2.28
N HIS A 131 -4.62 -8.26 1.37
CA HIS A 131 -5.44 -9.47 1.39
C HIS A 131 -4.67 -10.71 0.93
N PHE A 132 -4.89 -11.85 1.59
CA PHE A 132 -4.23 -13.14 1.34
C PHE A 132 -4.27 -13.61 -0.12
N LYS A 133 -5.20 -13.09 -0.92
CA LYS A 133 -5.36 -13.40 -2.35
C LYS A 133 -4.24 -12.84 -3.23
N ASN A 134 -3.48 -11.85 -2.75
CA ASN A 134 -2.57 -11.08 -3.60
C ASN A 134 -1.12 -11.59 -3.64
N GLY A 135 -0.81 -12.70 -2.96
CA GLY A 135 0.50 -13.35 -3.04
C GLY A 135 1.60 -12.66 -2.22
N LEU A 136 2.62 -13.44 -1.82
CA LEU A 136 3.62 -13.02 -0.83
C LEU A 136 4.44 -11.79 -1.23
N VAL A 137 4.74 -11.62 -2.52
CA VAL A 137 5.48 -10.46 -3.03
C VAL A 137 4.68 -9.16 -2.87
N ASN A 138 3.38 -9.19 -3.15
CA ASN A 138 2.52 -8.01 -2.98
C ASN A 138 2.31 -7.70 -1.48
N HIS A 139 2.29 -8.70 -0.61
CA HIS A 139 2.28 -8.48 0.84
C HIS A 139 3.56 -7.82 1.34
N ALA A 140 4.73 -8.29 0.89
CA ALA A 140 6.01 -7.70 1.23
C ALA A 140 6.12 -6.25 0.72
N LEU A 141 5.66 -5.99 -0.51
CA LEU A 141 5.58 -4.64 -1.05
C LEU A 141 4.63 -3.75 -0.24
N ALA A 142 3.43 -4.24 0.11
CA ALA A 142 2.49 -3.50 0.94
C ALA A 142 3.07 -3.19 2.34
N ALA A 143 3.85 -4.11 2.92
CA ALA A 143 4.55 -3.87 4.19
C ALA A 143 5.65 -2.80 4.06
N ALA A 144 6.44 -2.83 2.98
CA ALA A 144 7.45 -1.80 2.71
C ALA A 144 6.82 -0.42 2.47
N LEU A 145 5.71 -0.36 1.71
CA LEU A 145 4.94 0.86 1.51
C LEU A 145 4.36 1.39 2.82
N ARG A 146 3.84 0.52 3.70
CA ARG A 146 3.38 0.94 5.04
C ARG A 146 4.49 1.58 5.86
N ALA A 147 5.68 0.98 5.88
CA ALA A 147 6.82 1.54 6.61
C ALA A 147 7.16 2.95 6.10
N PHE A 148 7.20 3.13 4.78
CA PHE A 148 7.42 4.45 4.17
C PHE A 148 6.31 5.47 4.52
N LEU A 149 5.04 5.05 4.51
CA LEU A 149 3.92 5.92 4.89
C LEU A 149 3.96 6.32 6.37
N LEU A 150 4.48 5.48 7.26
CA LEU A 150 4.67 5.83 8.67
C LEU A 150 5.73 6.92 8.83
N ASP A 151 6.83 6.87 8.06
CA ASP A 151 7.83 7.93 8.06
C ASP A 151 7.26 9.27 7.54
N TYR A 152 6.40 9.21 6.52
CA TYR A 152 5.64 10.36 6.04
C TYR A 152 4.71 10.93 7.12
N GLN A 153 3.94 10.09 7.81
CA GLN A 153 3.04 10.52 8.89
C GLN A 153 3.83 11.11 10.07
N ALA A 154 5.01 10.59 10.39
CA ALA A 154 5.88 11.16 11.41
C ALA A 154 6.34 12.58 11.02
N MET A 155 6.64 12.82 9.74
CA MET A 155 6.95 14.16 9.22
C MET A 155 5.75 15.11 9.34
N VAL A 156 4.54 14.67 9.01
CA VAL A 156 3.32 15.47 9.19
C VAL A 156 3.08 15.80 10.67
N ALA A 157 3.28 14.83 11.57
CA ALA A 157 3.15 15.07 13.02
C ALA A 157 4.19 16.09 13.54
N GLN A 158 5.40 16.09 12.99
CA GLN A 158 6.40 17.11 13.31
C GLN A 158 5.97 18.51 12.84
N LEU A 159 5.34 18.61 11.67
CA LEU A 159 4.80 19.87 11.16
C LEU A 159 3.64 20.37 12.02
N GLU A 160 2.73 19.48 12.43
CA GLU A 160 1.66 19.80 13.36
C GLU A 160 2.20 20.33 14.70
N HIS A 161 3.28 19.74 15.20
CA HIS A 161 3.96 20.27 16.39
C HIS A 161 4.50 21.68 16.17
N GLN A 162 5.14 21.97 15.02
CA GLN A 162 5.61 23.32 14.69
C GLN A 162 4.47 24.33 14.54
N PHE A 163 3.32 23.88 14.02
CA PHE A 163 2.11 24.69 13.92
C PHE A 163 1.58 25.08 15.29
N ARG A 164 1.50 24.12 16.24
CA ARG A 164 1.07 24.40 17.63
C ARG A 164 2.00 25.37 18.36
N LEU A 165 3.27 25.43 17.98
CA LEU A 165 4.23 26.41 18.49
C LEU A 165 4.11 27.81 17.82
N GLY A 166 3.22 27.97 16.83
CA GLY A 166 3.05 29.21 16.07
C GLY A 166 4.22 29.53 15.13
N ARG A 167 5.02 28.52 14.75
CA ARG A 167 6.25 28.69 13.94
C ARG A 167 6.09 28.23 12.49
N LEU A 168 4.89 27.79 12.10
CA LEU A 168 4.60 27.27 10.76
C LEU A 168 3.75 28.26 9.97
N SER A 169 4.20 28.61 8.77
CA SER A 169 3.42 29.31 7.74
C SER A 169 3.04 28.36 6.61
N VAL A 170 2.08 28.74 5.77
CA VAL A 170 1.68 27.92 4.60
C VAL A 170 2.87 27.73 3.64
N GLN A 171 3.71 28.75 3.50
CA GLN A 171 4.93 28.68 2.68
C GLN A 171 5.95 27.70 3.28
N GLY A 172 6.12 27.70 4.60
CA GLY A 172 6.97 26.74 5.29
C GLY A 172 6.46 25.31 5.09
N LEU A 173 5.14 25.10 5.20
CA LEU A 173 4.51 23.81 4.95
C LEU A 173 4.79 23.30 3.53
N TRP A 174 4.59 24.16 2.52
CA TRP A 174 4.91 23.84 1.12
C TRP A 174 6.36 23.40 0.92
N PHE A 175 7.30 24.14 1.52
CA PHE A 175 8.73 23.82 1.44
C PHE A 175 9.06 22.43 2.00
N PHE A 176 8.49 22.06 3.15
CA PHE A 176 8.69 20.72 3.72
C PHE A 176 8.05 19.62 2.87
N CYS A 177 6.85 19.87 2.33
CA CYS A 177 6.16 18.96 1.42
C CYS A 177 6.95 18.68 0.14
N GLN A 178 7.66 19.70 -0.37
CA GLN A 178 8.43 19.60 -1.62
C GLN A 178 9.47 18.48 -1.61
N ARG A 179 10.12 18.25 -0.48
CA ARG A 179 11.14 17.20 -0.34
C ARG A 179 10.57 15.79 -0.56
N MET A 180 9.31 15.55 -0.19
CA MET A 180 8.68 14.22 -0.28
C MET A 180 7.87 14.01 -1.55
N MET A 181 7.47 15.08 -2.25
CA MET A 181 6.66 14.99 -3.47
C MET A 181 7.27 14.06 -4.53
N SER A 182 8.57 14.15 -4.83
CA SER A 182 9.21 13.28 -5.84
C SER A 182 9.10 11.80 -5.48
N SER A 183 9.37 11.47 -4.21
CA SER A 183 9.33 10.09 -3.73
C SER A 183 7.92 9.52 -3.67
N LEU A 184 6.96 10.28 -3.16
CA LEU A 184 5.58 9.83 -3.04
C LEU A 184 4.93 9.66 -4.42
N ASN A 185 5.12 10.61 -5.34
CA ASN A 185 4.63 10.54 -6.72
C ASN A 185 5.24 9.35 -7.48
N ALA A 186 6.55 9.11 -7.35
CA ALA A 186 7.18 7.96 -7.99
C ALA A 186 6.59 6.62 -7.54
N LEU A 187 6.22 6.52 -6.25
CA LEU A 187 5.51 5.36 -5.71
C LEU A 187 4.05 5.32 -6.17
N ALA A 188 3.37 6.46 -6.29
CA ALA A 188 2.00 6.56 -6.77
C ALA A 188 1.91 6.05 -8.21
N VAL A 189 2.77 6.52 -9.11
CA VAL A 189 2.85 6.04 -10.50
C VAL A 189 3.10 4.53 -10.56
N LEU A 190 3.95 3.99 -9.68
CA LEU A 190 4.18 2.55 -9.60
C LEU A 190 2.91 1.79 -9.17
N VAL A 191 2.22 2.30 -8.16
CA VAL A 191 0.98 1.75 -7.64
C VAL A 191 -0.14 1.80 -8.69
N GLU A 192 -0.29 2.90 -9.42
CA GLU A 192 -1.26 3.02 -10.52
C GLU A 192 -1.03 1.96 -11.60
N LYS A 193 0.23 1.76 -12.00
CA LYS A 193 0.61 0.71 -12.95
C LYS A 193 0.33 -0.69 -12.40
N ALA A 194 0.55 -0.91 -11.10
CA ALA A 194 0.30 -2.19 -10.45
C ALA A 194 -1.21 -2.49 -10.30
N ILE A 195 -2.04 -1.47 -10.08
CA ILE A 195 -3.50 -1.58 -10.05
C ILE A 195 -4.03 -1.89 -11.46
N SER A 196 -3.61 -1.11 -12.46
CA SER A 196 -4.09 -1.22 -13.85
C SER A 196 -3.75 -2.59 -14.48
N ASN A 197 -2.56 -3.11 -14.20
CA ASN A 197 -2.09 -4.37 -14.77
C ASN A 197 -2.41 -5.60 -13.90
N ASN A 198 -3.07 -5.40 -12.75
CA ASN A 198 -3.30 -6.42 -11.71
C ASN A 198 -2.10 -7.36 -11.46
N THR A 199 -0.90 -6.80 -11.40
CA THR A 199 0.33 -7.59 -11.34
C THR A 199 0.44 -8.38 -10.05
N SER A 200 0.91 -9.62 -10.17
CA SER A 200 1.14 -10.52 -9.04
C SER A 200 2.47 -11.25 -9.18
N GLY A 201 3.15 -11.46 -8.06
CA GLY A 201 4.41 -12.21 -8.02
C GLY A 201 5.55 -11.53 -8.79
N SER A 202 6.15 -12.23 -9.75
CA SER A 202 7.28 -11.75 -10.55
C SER A 202 6.93 -10.55 -11.43
N ALA A 203 5.68 -10.42 -11.87
CA ALA A 203 5.24 -9.25 -12.63
C ALA A 203 5.35 -7.95 -11.81
N THR A 204 5.08 -8.01 -10.49
CA THR A 204 5.24 -6.87 -9.59
C THR A 204 6.71 -6.51 -9.40
N LEU A 205 7.61 -7.51 -9.26
CA LEU A 205 9.06 -7.27 -9.18
C LEU A 205 9.61 -6.67 -10.46
N ASN A 206 9.19 -7.18 -11.63
CA ASN A 206 9.59 -6.63 -12.92
C ASN A 206 9.12 -5.19 -13.09
N LEU A 207 7.90 -4.87 -12.65
CA LEU A 207 7.38 -3.50 -12.65
C LEU A 207 8.24 -2.59 -11.76
N LEU A 208 8.51 -2.99 -10.50
CA LEU A 208 9.39 -2.26 -9.57
C LEU A 208 10.76 -1.98 -10.19
N GLN A 209 11.38 -3.02 -10.75
CA GLN A 209 12.71 -2.89 -11.34
C GLN A 209 12.71 -2.06 -12.62
N SER A 210 11.66 -2.16 -13.45
CA SER A 210 11.50 -1.31 -14.64
C SER A 210 11.32 0.16 -14.27
N GLN A 211 10.56 0.44 -13.21
CA GLN A 211 10.35 1.80 -12.71
C GLN A 211 11.64 2.36 -12.09
N ALA A 212 12.39 1.56 -11.33
CA ALA A 212 13.69 1.97 -10.79
C ALA A 212 14.68 2.35 -11.91
N LYS A 213 14.70 1.58 -13.01
CA LYS A 213 15.50 1.88 -14.20
C LYS A 213 15.04 3.15 -14.92
N ALA A 214 13.72 3.35 -15.05
CA ALA A 214 13.17 4.56 -15.66
C ALA A 214 13.47 5.82 -14.84
N MET A 215 13.54 5.69 -13.52
CA MET A 215 13.84 6.78 -12.58
C MET A 215 15.34 6.97 -12.31
N ALA A 216 16.22 6.53 -13.22
CA ALA A 216 17.66 6.58 -13.03
C ALA A 216 18.23 8.00 -12.79
N GLY A 217 17.49 9.07 -13.11
CA GLY A 217 17.91 10.46 -12.87
C GLY A 217 17.85 10.92 -11.42
N ASP A 218 16.90 10.42 -10.60
CA ASP A 218 16.74 10.82 -9.20
C ASP A 218 17.31 9.73 -8.29
N SER A 219 18.43 10.04 -7.62
CA SER A 219 19.14 9.06 -6.78
C SER A 219 18.38 8.69 -5.52
N ALA A 220 17.61 9.61 -4.95
CA ALA A 220 16.81 9.35 -3.77
C ALA A 220 15.68 8.38 -4.11
N VAL A 221 14.92 8.67 -5.16
CA VAL A 221 13.80 7.82 -5.63
C VAL A 221 14.29 6.45 -6.06
N ARG A 222 15.41 6.37 -6.78
CA ARG A 222 15.99 5.09 -7.19
C ARG A 222 16.37 4.24 -5.98
N SER A 223 17.06 4.82 -5.00
CA SER A 223 17.45 4.09 -3.77
C SER A 223 16.23 3.61 -2.97
N LEU A 224 15.14 4.38 -2.97
CA LEU A 224 13.88 4.00 -2.35
C LEU A 224 13.23 2.80 -3.08
N LEU A 225 13.16 2.85 -4.42
CA LEU A 225 12.62 1.77 -5.23
C LEU A 225 13.47 0.50 -5.15
N GLU A 226 14.80 0.63 -5.08
CA GLU A 226 15.74 -0.48 -4.88
C GLU A 226 15.50 -1.15 -3.52
N LYS A 227 15.38 -0.38 -2.43
CA LYS A 227 15.03 -0.91 -1.10
C LYS A 227 13.70 -1.66 -1.11
N MET A 228 12.67 -1.12 -1.78
CA MET A 228 11.38 -1.81 -1.91
C MET A 228 11.48 -3.10 -2.73
N THR A 229 12.32 -3.10 -3.77
CA THR A 229 12.60 -4.29 -4.59
C THR A 229 13.34 -5.36 -3.78
N GLU A 230 14.29 -4.97 -2.93
CA GLU A 230 14.98 -5.87 -2.00
C GLU A 230 14.01 -6.52 -1.02
N CYS A 231 13.14 -5.72 -0.37
CA CYS A 231 12.11 -6.26 0.53
C CYS A 231 11.16 -7.24 -0.18
N ALA A 232 10.71 -6.90 -1.39
CA ALA A 232 9.79 -7.74 -2.16
C ALA A 232 10.47 -9.03 -2.67
N SER A 233 11.73 -8.95 -3.10
CA SER A 233 12.51 -10.11 -3.57
C SER A 233 12.93 -11.02 -2.42
N ALA A 234 13.16 -10.51 -1.20
CA ALA A 234 13.45 -11.32 -0.02
C ALA A 234 12.34 -12.34 0.28
N ALA A 235 11.07 -11.96 0.10
CA ALA A 235 9.94 -12.88 0.27
C ALA A 235 9.94 -14.00 -0.79
N TYR A 236 10.34 -13.67 -2.02
CA TYR A 236 10.47 -14.63 -3.12
C TYR A 236 11.67 -15.57 -2.92
N LEU A 237 12.82 -15.03 -2.54
CA LEU A 237 14.05 -15.79 -2.29
C LEU A 237 13.88 -16.77 -1.12
N ARG A 238 13.21 -16.38 -0.04
CA ARG A 238 12.88 -17.31 1.07
C ARG A 238 12.02 -18.49 0.63
N MET A 239 11.12 -18.28 -0.33
CA MET A 239 10.36 -19.36 -0.94
C MET A 239 11.26 -20.29 -1.75
N LEU A 240 12.17 -19.73 -2.55
CA LEU A 240 13.14 -20.50 -3.33
C LEU A 240 14.10 -21.29 -2.45
N GLU A 241 14.65 -20.70 -1.39
CA GLU A 241 15.52 -21.38 -0.42
C GLU A 241 14.81 -22.59 0.19
N ARG A 242 13.54 -22.43 0.60
CA ARG A 242 12.75 -23.55 1.12
C ARG A 242 12.49 -24.60 0.05
N HIS A 243 12.21 -24.20 -1.19
CA HIS A 243 11.96 -25.14 -2.28
C HIS A 243 13.22 -25.91 -2.67
N VAL A 244 14.37 -25.25 -2.72
CA VAL A 244 15.69 -25.87 -2.94
C VAL A 244 16.02 -26.81 -1.79
N ALA A 245 15.80 -26.41 -0.53
CA ALA A 245 16.00 -27.29 0.63
C ALA A 245 15.07 -28.51 0.60
N VAL A 246 13.81 -28.35 0.16
CA VAL A 246 12.87 -29.46 -0.03
C VAL A 246 13.34 -30.38 -1.16
N ILE A 247 13.73 -29.83 -2.32
CA ILE A 247 14.29 -30.62 -3.42
C ILE A 247 15.49 -31.40 -2.93
N GLN A 248 16.44 -30.75 -2.26
CA GLN A 248 17.60 -31.41 -1.68
C GLN A 248 17.18 -32.53 -0.72
N SER A 249 16.25 -32.27 0.20
CA SER A 249 15.78 -33.31 1.13
C SER A 249 15.09 -34.50 0.44
N VAL A 250 14.40 -34.26 -0.68
CA VAL A 250 13.75 -35.30 -1.49
C VAL A 250 14.79 -36.07 -2.29
N THR A 251 15.76 -35.39 -2.91
CA THR A 251 16.86 -36.05 -3.63
C THR A 251 17.71 -36.89 -2.68
N TRP A 252 18.08 -36.37 -1.51
CA TRP A 252 18.78 -37.10 -0.45
C TRP A 252 17.97 -38.31 0.02
N ARG A 253 16.66 -38.18 0.19
CA ARG A 253 15.79 -39.31 0.58
C ARG A 253 15.75 -40.41 -0.48
N GLU A 254 15.70 -40.06 -1.76
CA GLU A 254 15.74 -41.03 -2.85
C GLU A 254 17.13 -41.67 -3.02
N GLU A 255 18.20 -40.93 -2.75
CA GLU A 255 19.57 -41.45 -2.77
C GLU A 255 19.82 -42.44 -1.61
N CYS A 256 19.39 -42.12 -0.39
CA CYS A 256 19.44 -43.06 0.74
C CYS A 256 18.62 -44.34 0.48
N LYS A 257 17.46 -44.26 -0.18
CA LYS A 257 16.69 -45.46 -0.56
C LYS A 257 17.46 -46.34 -1.55
N ARG A 258 18.20 -45.75 -2.49
CA ARG A 258 19.03 -46.50 -3.44
C ARG A 258 20.20 -47.18 -2.74
N GLU A 259 20.87 -46.51 -1.81
CA GLU A 259 21.96 -47.11 -1.03
C GLU A 259 21.47 -48.27 -0.16
N VAL A 260 20.33 -48.12 0.52
CA VAL A 260 19.73 -49.21 1.31
C VAL A 260 19.33 -50.40 0.42
N ALA A 261 18.80 -50.14 -0.78
CA ALA A 261 18.49 -51.20 -1.74
C ALA A 261 19.74 -51.92 -2.24
N LEU A 262 20.84 -51.20 -2.48
CA LEU A 262 22.13 -51.78 -2.87
C LEU A 262 22.73 -52.64 -1.75
N TRP A 263 22.72 -52.16 -0.51
CA TRP A 263 23.15 -52.95 0.65
C TRP A 263 22.30 -54.21 0.85
N SER A 264 20.98 -54.12 0.65
CA SER A 264 20.08 -55.26 0.77
C SER A 264 20.36 -56.33 -0.30
N LEU A 265 20.69 -55.91 -1.53
CA LEU A 265 21.14 -56.81 -2.60
C LEU A 265 22.51 -57.44 -2.30
N GLU A 266 23.45 -56.67 -1.78
CA GLU A 266 24.79 -57.15 -1.44
C GLU A 266 24.75 -58.17 -0.28
N VAL A 267 23.92 -57.92 0.74
CA VAL A 267 23.65 -58.88 1.82
C VAL A 267 22.94 -60.14 1.29
N ALA A 268 22.00 -60.02 0.35
CA ALA A 268 21.35 -61.16 -0.27
C ALA A 268 22.33 -62.02 -1.10
N VAL A 269 23.27 -61.40 -1.82
CA VAL A 269 24.32 -62.09 -2.58
C VAL A 269 25.32 -62.79 -1.64
N LEU A 270 25.73 -62.13 -0.56
CA LEU A 270 26.64 -62.72 0.44
C LEU A 270 25.98 -63.87 1.21
N GLY A 271 24.70 -63.74 1.57
CA GLY A 271 23.92 -64.81 2.19
C GLY A 271 23.67 -66.01 1.27
N GLY A 272 23.52 -65.78 -0.04
CA GLY A 272 23.45 -66.83 -1.05
C GLY A 272 24.78 -67.60 -1.21
N LYS A 273 25.91 -66.91 -1.06
CA LYS A 273 27.25 -67.52 -1.18
C LYS A 273 27.58 -68.43 0.02
N GLN A 274 27.20 -68.05 1.24
CA GLN A 274 27.34 -68.91 2.42
C GLN A 274 26.44 -70.16 2.37
N ARG A 275 25.28 -70.08 1.70
CA ARG A 275 24.38 -71.23 1.54
C ARG A 275 24.88 -72.27 0.52
N LEU A 276 25.69 -71.85 -0.46
CA LEU A 276 26.31 -72.74 -1.44
C LEU A 276 27.61 -73.38 -0.92
N GLU A 277 28.35 -72.72 -0.03
CA GLU A 277 29.53 -73.31 0.63
C GLU A 277 29.16 -74.29 1.75
N GLY A 278 27.97 -74.14 2.36
CA GLY A 278 27.46 -75.08 3.38
C GLY A 278 26.89 -76.40 2.85
N SER A 279 26.68 -76.55 1.54
CA SER A 279 26.17 -77.80 0.93
C SER A 279 27.26 -78.71 0.35
N GLY A 280 28.54 -78.36 0.54
CA GLY A 280 29.71 -79.13 0.03
C GLY A 280 30.46 -79.95 1.08
N SER A 281 29.94 -80.10 2.30
CA SER A 281 30.49 -81.00 3.33
C SER A 281 29.41 -81.95 3.83
N ALA A 282 29.17 -83.00 3.06
CA ALA A 282 28.63 -84.28 3.52
C ALA A 282 29.13 -85.37 2.56
#